data_AF-A0A350UJ03-F1
#
_entry.id   AF-A0A350UJ03-F1
#
_cell.length_a   1.000
_cell.length_b   1.000
_cell.length_c   1.000
_cell.angle_alpha   90.00
_cell.angle_beta   90.00
_cell.angle_gamma   90.00
#
_symmetry.space_group_name_H-M   'P 1'
#
loop_
_entity.id
_entity.type
_entity.pdbx_description
1 polymer ?
#
loop_
_entity_poly.entity_id
_entity_poly.type
_entity_poly.pdbx_seq_one_letter_code
_entity_poly.pdbx_strand_id
1 'polypeptide(L)' 'PLVEELLKKCRAAIKIPLTMKFRSGWSDQELVHVQMAKLAEDNGLAAVALHPRTREQGYSGR' A
#
# COMPACT_ATOMS: atom_id res chain seq x y z
N PRO A 1 -0.83 -1.65 12.61
CA PRO A 1 -0.96 -0.31 11.97
C PRO A 1 -2.37 -0.11 11.40
N LEU A 2 -2.86 1.12 11.23
CA LEU A 2 -4.21 1.36 10.70
C LEU A 2 -4.45 0.65 9.36
N VAL A 3 -3.46 0.67 8.45
CA VAL A 3 -3.53 -0.03 7.17
C VAL A 3 -3.84 -1.51 7.34
N GLU A 4 -3.14 -2.20 8.25
CA GLU A 4 -3.34 -3.64 8.48
C GLU A 4 -4.76 -3.96 8.95
N GLU A 5 -5.30 -3.13 9.86
CA GLU A 5 -6.67 -3.29 10.35
C GLU A 5 -7.69 -3.16 9.21
N LEU A 6 -7.49 -2.19 8.30
CA LEU A 6 -8.33 -2.01 7.12
C LEU A 6 -8.22 -3.19 6.16
N LEU A 7 -7.01 -3.69 5.89
CA LEU A 7 -6.80 -4.84 5.02
C LEU A 7 -7.51 -6.08 5.56
N LYS A 8 -7.38 -6.37 6.86
CA LYS A 8 -8.07 -7.49 7.53
C LYS A 8 -9.60 -7.36 7.43
N LYS A 9 -10.15 -6.18 7.70
CA LYS A 9 -11.59 -5.91 7.60
C LYS A 9 -12.10 -6.08 6.16
N CYS A 10 -11.41 -5.51 5.17
CA CYS A 10 -11.76 -5.67 3.76
C CYS A 10 -11.69 -7.14 3.33
N ARG A 11 -10.62 -7.85 3.73
CA ARG A 11 -10.41 -9.26 3.38
C ARG A 11 -11.52 -10.15 3.95
N ALA A 12 -11.98 -9.90 5.17
CA ALA A 12 -13.09 -10.62 5.79
C ALA A 12 -14.44 -10.33 5.12
N ALA A 13 -14.64 -9.12 4.60
CA ALA A 13 -15.90 -8.69 4.02
C ALA A 13 -16.14 -9.21 2.58
N ILE A 14 -15.08 -9.49 1.82
CA ILE A 14 -15.20 -9.84 0.40
C ILE A 14 -14.54 -11.19 0.11
N LYS A 15 -15.05 -11.92 -0.90
CA LYS A 15 -14.45 -13.18 -1.39
C LYS A 15 -13.71 -13.03 -2.72
N ILE A 16 -13.92 -11.92 -3.43
CA ILE A 16 -13.20 -11.60 -4.67
C ILE A 16 -11.73 -11.25 -4.40
N PRO A 17 -10.83 -11.31 -5.39
CA PRO A 17 -9.44 -10.86 -5.23
C PRO A 17 -9.37 -9.42 -4.69
N LEU A 18 -8.56 -9.22 -3.65
CA LEU A 18 -8.31 -7.91 -3.05
C LEU A 18 -6.93 -7.42 -3.51
N THR A 19 -6.86 -6.18 -3.96
CA THR A 19 -5.61 -5.55 -4.42
C THR A 19 -5.40 -4.20 -3.74
N MET A 20 -4.15 -3.74 -3.63
CA MET A 20 -3.85 -2.44 -3.05
C MET A 20 -2.98 -1.60 -3.99
N LYS A 21 -3.33 -0.31 -4.10
CA LYS A 21 -2.49 0.69 -4.77
C LYS A 21 -1.93 1.68 -3.75
N PHE A 22 -0.63 1.95 -3.80
CA PHE A 22 0.03 2.87 -2.87
C PHE A 22 1.18 3.64 -3.51
N ARG A 23 1.79 4.55 -2.74
CA ARG A 23 2.93 5.40 -3.12
C ARG A 23 4.21 4.95 -2.40
N SER A 24 5.37 5.45 -2.82
CA SER A 24 6.67 5.08 -2.23
C SER A 24 6.79 5.36 -0.73
N GLY A 25 6.06 6.37 -0.26
CA GLY A 25 6.17 6.95 1.07
C GLY A 25 5.45 8.29 1.17
N TRP A 26 5.51 8.92 2.33
CA TRP A 26 4.99 10.30 2.49
C TRP A 26 5.95 11.31 1.85
N SER A 27 7.22 11.22 2.21
CA SER A 27 8.34 12.04 1.75
C SER A 27 9.56 11.17 1.43
N ASP A 28 10.62 11.77 0.90
CA ASP A 28 11.88 11.05 0.62
C ASP A 28 12.61 10.60 1.90
N GLN A 29 12.21 11.15 3.06
CA GLN A 29 12.69 10.72 4.39
C GLN A 29 11.84 9.58 4.99
N GLU A 30 10.69 9.28 4.39
CA GLU A 30 9.71 8.30 4.90
C GLU A 30 9.28 7.33 3.81
N LEU A 31 10.24 6.57 3.28
CA LEU A 31 10.00 5.53 2.28
C LEU A 31 9.55 4.23 2.96
N VAL A 32 8.29 3.84 2.77
CA VAL A 32 7.67 2.67 3.41
C VAL A 32 7.20 1.59 2.43
N HIS A 33 7.40 1.79 1.12
CA HIS A 33 6.85 0.92 0.07
C HIS A 33 7.17 -0.57 0.21
N VAL A 34 8.38 -0.94 0.64
CA VAL A 34 8.73 -2.36 0.87
C VAL A 34 7.93 -2.94 2.03
N GLN A 35 7.82 -2.20 3.14
CA GLN A 35 7.03 -2.63 4.31
C GLN A 35 5.55 -2.75 3.95
N MET A 36 5.03 -1.81 3.16
CA MET A 36 3.64 -1.84 2.67
C MET A 36 3.37 -3.01 1.72
N ALA A 37 4.32 -3.36 0.84
CA ALA A 37 4.18 -4.52 -0.04
C ALA A 37 4.13 -5.84 0.74
N LYS A 38 5.03 -6.01 1.71
CA LYS A 38 5.03 -7.18 2.61
C LYS A 38 3.75 -7.26 3.43
N LEU A 39 3.30 -6.13 3.99
CA LEU A 39 2.04 -6.08 4.75
C LEU A 39 0.84 -6.51 3.88
N ALA A 40 0.81 -6.12 2.61
CA ALA A 40 -0.23 -6.58 1.68
C ALA A 40 -0.18 -8.09 1.45
N GLU A 41 1.02 -8.63 1.17
CA GLU A 41 1.25 -10.06 0.99
C GLU A 41 0.81 -10.87 2.23
N ASP A 42 1.27 -10.46 3.42
CA ASP A 42 0.95 -11.09 4.70
C ASP A 42 -0.56 -11.09 5.00
N ASN A 43 -1.32 -10.14 4.43
CA ASN A 43 -2.77 -10.04 4.60
C ASN A 43 -3.57 -10.65 3.43
N GLY A 44 -2.92 -11.42 2.55
CA GLY A 44 -3.59 -12.21 1.51
C GLY A 44 -4.13 -11.37 0.36
N LEU A 45 -3.49 -10.24 0.06
CA LEU A 45 -3.79 -9.47 -1.15
C LEU A 45 -3.25 -10.19 -2.38
N ALA A 46 -4.03 -10.19 -3.44
CA ALA A 46 -3.71 -10.90 -4.68
C ALA A 46 -2.68 -10.14 -5.55
N ALA A 47 -2.64 -8.81 -5.43
CA ALA A 47 -1.68 -7.98 -6.16
C ALA A 47 -1.51 -6.62 -5.51
N VAL A 48 -0.39 -5.97 -5.84
CA VAL A 48 -0.10 -4.59 -5.47
C VAL A 48 0.25 -3.76 -6.71
N ALA A 49 -0.13 -2.48 -6.68
CA ALA A 49 0.28 -1.48 -7.65
C ALA A 49 1.02 -0.34 -6.93
N LEU A 50 2.31 -0.17 -7.23
CA LEU A 50 3.12 0.90 -6.68
C LEU A 50 3.20 2.07 -7.66
N HIS A 51 2.85 3.26 -7.20
CA HIS A 51 3.32 4.50 -7.82
C HIS A 51 4.68 4.84 -7.20
N PRO A 52 5.80 4.78 -7.94
CA PRO A 52 7.15 5.00 -7.40
C PRO A 52 7.46 6.49 -7.17
N ARG A 53 6.55 7.20 -6.49
CA ARG A 53 6.72 8.57 -6.03
C ARG A 53 6.21 8.67 -4.60
N THR A 54 6.81 9.56 -3.83
CA THR A 54 6.29 9.94 -2.51
C THR A 54 5.03 10.77 -2.67
N ARG A 55 4.27 10.95 -1.58
CA ARG A 55 3.09 11.82 -1.62
C ARG A 55 3.48 13.26 -1.95
N GLU A 56 4.57 13.77 -1.37
CA GLU A 56 4.99 15.17 -1.49
C GLU A 56 5.41 15.55 -2.91
N GLN A 57 6.03 14.62 -3.64
CA GLN A 57 6.36 14.78 -5.06
C GLN A 57 5.14 15.00 -5.97
N GLY A 58 3.90 14.80 -5.49
CA GLY A 58 2.69 15.04 -6.25
C GLY A 58 2.74 14.40 -7.65
N TYR A 59 2.73 15.26 -8.68
CA TYR A 59 3.00 14.91 -10.08
C TYR A 59 4.26 15.58 -10.66
N SER A 60 4.95 16.45 -9.90
CA SER A 60 6.18 17.12 -10.35
C SER A 60 7.31 16.12 -10.61
N GLY A 61 7.32 15.01 -9.84
CA GLY A 61 8.44 14.05 -9.86
C GLY A 61 9.75 14.64 -9.31
N ARG A 62 9.65 15.79 -8.65
CA ARG A 62 10.66 16.45 -7.84
C ARG A 62 10.10 16.57 -6.44
#